data_AF-W9BAE1-F1
#
_entry.id   AF-W9BAE1-F1
#
_cell.length_a   1.000
_cell.length_b   1.000
_cell.length_c   1.000
_cell.angle_alpha   90.00
_cell.angle_beta   90.00
_cell.angle_gamma   90.00
#
_symmetry.space_group_name_H-M   'P 1'
#
loop_
_entity.id
_entity.type
_entity.pdbx_description
1 polymer ?
#
loop_
_entity_poly.entity_id
_entity_poly.type
_entity_poly.pdbx_seq_one_letter_code
_entity_poly.pdbx_strand_id
1 'polypeptide(L)'
;MNNRMKPQVIAIAGVSGGGKTTIAKYLHRKLKNSRIHFFDDYDFDGVDDIIDWVNKGADYESWDLSPLIKDVDKLRHEPLNYIVLDYPFAYKNAKMSAIANMQQRLLIQISKLKILSR
;
A
#
# COMPACT_ATOMS: atom_id res chain seq x y z
N MET A 1 -28.95 -1.87 -17.91
CA MET A 1 -27.93 -1.14 -17.12
C MET A 1 -26.67 -1.99 -17.10
N ASN A 2 -25.55 -1.50 -17.64
CA ASN A 2 -24.30 -2.28 -17.65
C ASN A 2 -23.75 -2.36 -16.22
N ASN A 3 -23.80 -3.54 -15.61
CA ASN A 3 -23.19 -3.81 -14.32
C ASN A 3 -21.66 -3.80 -14.49
N ARG A 4 -21.04 -2.61 -14.54
CA ARG A 4 -19.58 -2.49 -14.63
C ARG A 4 -19.00 -3.04 -13.34
N MET A 5 -18.16 -4.08 -13.45
CA MET A 5 -17.44 -4.60 -12.29
C MET A 5 -16.55 -3.51 -11.71
N LYS A 6 -16.54 -3.37 -10.39
CA LYS A 6 -15.61 -2.47 -9.70
C LYS A 6 -14.17 -2.90 -9.99
N PRO A 7 -13.22 -1.97 -10.13
CA PRO A 7 -11.82 -2.31 -10.35
C PRO A 7 -11.28 -3.18 -9.21
N GLN A 8 -10.38 -4.10 -9.54
CA GLN A 8 -9.70 -4.91 -8.54
C GLN A 8 -8.56 -4.12 -7.90
N VAL A 9 -8.56 -4.02 -6.57
CA VAL A 9 -7.48 -3.39 -5.81
C VAL A 9 -6.41 -4.42 -5.48
N ILE A 10 -5.18 -4.20 -5.97
CA ILE A 10 -4.00 -5.04 -5.78
C ILE A 10 -2.99 -4.27 -4.92
N ALA A 11 -2.81 -4.67 -3.66
CA ALA A 11 -1.78 -4.09 -2.80
C ALA A 11 -0.48 -4.90 -2.84
N ILE A 12 0.63 -4.22 -3.10
CA ILE A 12 1.98 -4.77 -3.09
C ILE A 12 2.64 -4.33 -1.80
N ALA A 13 2.80 -5.28 -0.89
CA ALA A 13 3.35 -5.02 0.44
C ALA A 13 4.66 -5.74 0.66
N GLY A 14 5.53 -5.11 1.46
CA GLY A 14 6.91 -5.55 1.63
C GLY A 14 7.75 -4.52 2.35
N VAL A 15 8.91 -4.96 2.82
CA VAL A 15 9.85 -4.13 3.56
C VAL A 15 10.48 -3.02 2.68
N SER A 16 11.11 -2.02 3.28
CA SER A 16 11.93 -1.05 2.53
C SER A 16 13.05 -1.76 1.76
N GLY A 17 13.33 -1.33 0.53
CA GLY A 17 14.24 -2.03 -0.39
C GLY A 17 13.72 -3.37 -0.93
N GLY A 18 12.50 -3.80 -0.56
CA GLY A 18 11.91 -5.08 -0.95
C GLY A 18 11.40 -5.16 -2.40
N GLY A 19 11.64 -4.13 -3.23
CA GLY A 19 11.23 -4.10 -4.64
C GLY A 19 9.75 -3.81 -4.91
N LYS A 20 8.97 -3.39 -3.89
CA LYS A 20 7.54 -3.07 -4.02
C LYS A 20 7.24 -2.13 -5.20
N THR A 21 7.93 -0.98 -5.22
CA THR A 21 7.77 0.06 -6.23
C THR A 21 8.05 -0.45 -7.63
N THR A 22 9.07 -1.30 -7.78
CA THR A 22 9.42 -1.94 -9.05
C THR A 22 8.28 -2.83 -9.54
N ILE A 23 7.73 -3.66 -8.65
CA ILE A 23 6.64 -4.59 -8.97
C ILE A 23 5.34 -3.85 -9.22
N ALA A 24 4.99 -2.85 -8.41
CA ALA A 24 3.80 -2.03 -8.61
C ALA A 24 3.85 -1.32 -9.97
N LYS A 25 4.98 -0.69 -10.32
CA LYS A 25 5.20 -0.07 -11.64
C LYS A 25 5.15 -1.11 -12.78
N TYR A 26 5.71 -2.30 -12.58
CA TYR A 26 5.65 -3.38 -13.57
C TYR A 26 4.20 -3.85 -13.81
N LEU A 27 3.43 -4.08 -12.75
CA LEU A 27 2.03 -4.47 -12.84
C LEU A 27 1.21 -3.39 -13.53
N HIS A 28 1.37 -2.12 -13.17
CA HIS A 28 0.68 -1.01 -13.83
C HIS A 28 0.94 -0.99 -15.35
N ARG A 29 2.18 -1.24 -15.80
CA ARG A 29 2.52 -1.33 -17.23
C ARG A 29 1.89 -2.53 -17.94
N LYS A 30 1.62 -3.63 -17.23
CA LYS A 30 1.08 -4.87 -17.81
C LYS A 30 -0.45 -4.94 -17.74
N LEU A 31 -1.04 -4.35 -16.71
CA LEU A 31 -2.47 -4.34 -16.48
C LEU A 31 -3.12 -3.20 -17.26
N LYS A 32 -3.93 -3.56 -18.28
CA LYS A 32 -4.67 -2.59 -19.08
C LYS A 32 -5.63 -1.79 -18.20
N ASN A 33 -5.65 -0.47 -18.43
CA ASN A 33 -6.59 0.44 -17.79
C ASN A 33 -6.52 0.38 -16.26
N SER A 34 -5.31 0.63 -15.74
CA SER A 34 -5.00 0.60 -14.32
C SER A 34 -4.51 1.95 -13.81
N ARG A 35 -4.65 2.18 -12.50
CA ARG A 35 -4.02 3.29 -11.78
C ARG A 35 -3.07 2.76 -10.72
N ILE A 36 -2.08 3.56 -10.36
CA ILE A 36 -1.12 3.25 -9.30
C ILE A 36 -1.07 4.39 -8.29
N HIS A 37 -1.05 4.04 -7.00
CA HIS A 37 -0.76 4.96 -5.91
C HIS A 37 0.40 4.45 -5.08
N PHE A 38 1.26 5.37 -4.63
CA PHE A 38 2.36 5.09 -3.72
C PHE A 38 2.01 5.64 -2.34
N PHE A 39 2.26 4.85 -1.31
CA PHE A 39 2.08 5.27 0.08
C PHE A 39 2.90 6.53 0.39
N ASP A 40 4.13 6.60 -0.10
CA ASP A 40 5.07 7.70 0.14
C ASP A 40 4.66 9.03 -0.54
N ASP A 41 3.61 9.04 -1.38
CA ASP A 41 3.07 10.26 -2.01
C ASP A 41 2.09 11.02 -1.08
N TYR A 42 1.76 10.44 0.08
CA TYR A 42 0.80 11.00 1.03
C TYR A 42 1.51 11.46 2.29
N ASP A 43 1.04 12.57 2.84
CA ASP A 43 1.35 12.99 4.19
C ASP A 43 0.25 12.44 5.12
N PHE A 44 0.63 11.66 6.12
CA PHE A 44 -0.31 10.98 7.00
C PHE A 44 -0.15 11.48 8.43
N ASP A 45 -1.27 11.83 9.06
CA ASP A 45 -1.29 12.14 10.48
C ASP A 45 -1.19 10.87 11.35
N GLY A 46 -0.85 11.06 12.62
CA GLY A 46 -0.95 10.05 13.68
C GLY A 46 0.36 9.35 14.07
N VAL A 47 1.38 9.36 13.21
CA VAL A 47 2.74 8.91 13.54
C VAL A 47 3.75 10.00 13.20
N ASP A 48 4.23 10.70 14.23
CA ASP A 48 5.22 11.78 14.07
C ASP A 48 6.67 11.24 14.01
N ASP A 49 6.95 10.15 14.74
CA ASP A 49 8.26 9.50 14.77
C ASP A 49 8.12 7.99 14.51
N ILE A 50 8.61 7.57 13.35
CA ILE A 50 8.56 6.17 12.90
C ILE A 50 9.39 5.26 13.84
N ILE A 51 10.50 5.75 14.39
CA ILE A 51 11.37 4.97 15.29
C ILE A 51 10.64 4.73 16.61
N ASP A 52 10.06 5.78 17.19
CA ASP A 52 9.27 5.67 18.41
C ASP A 52 8.03 4.79 18.20
N TRP A 53 7.33 4.92 17.07
CA TRP A 53 6.22 4.06 16.69
C TRP A 53 6.60 2.58 16.63
N VAL A 54 7.76 2.24 16.03
CA VAL A 54 8.28 0.87 16.03
C VAL A 54 8.56 0.40 17.46
N ASN A 55 9.21 1.24 18.28
CA ASN A 55 9.54 0.90 19.67
C ASN A 55 8.29 0.67 20.54
N LYS A 56 7.19 1.34 20.23
CA LYS A 56 5.87 1.17 20.88
C LYS A 56 5.07 -0.03 20.37
N GLY A 57 5.66 -0.86 19.50
CA GLY A 57 5.06 -2.10 19.03
C GLY A 57 4.44 -2.02 17.64
N ALA A 58 4.64 -0.91 16.92
CA ALA A 58 4.18 -0.70 15.55
C ALA A 58 2.66 -0.91 15.37
N ASP A 59 1.85 -0.16 16.13
CA ASP A 59 0.39 -0.17 15.96
C ASP A 59 0.00 0.48 14.62
N TYR A 60 -0.39 -0.34 13.65
CA TYR A 60 -0.73 0.12 12.29
C TYR A 60 -2.03 0.93 12.23
N GLU A 61 -2.84 0.93 13.29
CA GLU A 61 -4.05 1.74 13.38
C GLU A 61 -3.77 3.19 13.79
N SER A 62 -2.56 3.48 14.29
CA SER A 62 -2.13 4.85 14.64
C SER A 62 -1.94 5.76 13.42
N TRP A 63 -1.80 5.20 12.22
CA TRP A 63 -1.71 5.96 10.98
C TRP A 63 -3.10 6.39 10.50
N ASP A 64 -3.33 7.68 10.29
CA ASP A 64 -4.56 8.14 9.63
C ASP A 64 -4.47 7.97 8.10
N LEU A 65 -4.87 6.80 7.62
CA LEU A 65 -4.88 6.48 6.19
C LEU A 65 -6.07 7.07 5.42
N SER A 66 -6.87 7.95 6.05
CA SER A 66 -8.03 8.60 5.43
C SER A 66 -7.75 9.22 4.05
N PRO A 67 -6.62 9.92 3.81
CA PRO A 67 -6.31 10.49 2.50
C PRO A 67 -6.22 9.45 1.39
N LEU A 68 -5.44 8.38 1.62
CA LEU A 68 -5.25 7.29 0.65
C LEU A 68 -6.54 6.49 0.45
N ILE A 69 -7.26 6.20 1.54
CA ILE A 69 -8.55 5.47 1.47
C ILE A 69 -9.56 6.23 0.61
N LYS A 70 -9.64 7.56 0.79
CA LYS A 70 -10.56 8.42 0.05
C LYS A 70 -10.23 8.42 -1.45
N ASP A 71 -8.96 8.47 -1.82
CA ASP A 71 -8.56 8.47 -3.22
C ASP A 71 -8.76 7.09 -3.87
N VAL A 72 -8.43 6.00 -3.16
CA VAL A 72 -8.76 4.64 -3.65
C VAL A 72 -10.27 4.47 -3.83
N ASP A 73 -11.10 4.98 -2.92
CA ASP A 73 -12.55 4.86 -3.05
C ASP A 73 -13.11 5.67 -4.24
N LYS A 74 -12.57 6.87 -4.52
CA LYS A 74 -12.88 7.60 -5.76
C LYS A 74 -12.57 6.76 -7.01
N LEU A 75 -11.37 6.16 -7.06
CA LEU A 75 -10.95 5.34 -8.20
C LEU A 75 -11.85 4.10 -8.40
N ARG A 76 -12.49 3.58 -7.35
CA ARG A 76 -13.44 2.45 -7.48
C ARG A 76 -14.69 2.79 -8.29
N HIS A 77 -14.96 4.07 -8.50
CA HIS A 77 -16.07 4.57 -9.30
C HIS A 77 -15.64 5.02 -10.71
N GLU A 78 -14.34 5.03 -11.00
CA GLU A 78 -13.81 5.29 -12.33
C GLU A 78 -13.94 4.05 -13.24
N PRO A 79 -13.94 4.22 -14.57
CA PRO A 79 -14.01 3.11 -15.51
C PRO A 79 -12.66 2.38 -15.61
N LEU A 80 -12.11 1.92 -14.50
CA LEU A 80 -10.82 1.21 -14.39
C LEU A 80 -11.05 -0.30 -14.27
N ASN A 81 -10.02 -1.08 -14.63
CA ASN A 81 -10.00 -2.52 -14.37
C ASN A 81 -9.25 -2.84 -13.06
N TYR A 82 -8.18 -2.08 -12.77
CA TYR A 82 -7.28 -2.36 -11.65
C TYR A 82 -6.81 -1.08 -10.95
N ILE A 83 -6.60 -1.17 -9.65
CA ILE A 83 -5.92 -0.17 -8.84
C ILE A 83 -4.75 -0.87 -8.16
N VAL A 84 -3.52 -0.42 -8.39
CA VAL A 84 -2.30 -0.98 -7.82
C VAL A 84 -1.83 -0.07 -6.69
N LEU A 85 -1.57 -0.63 -5.51
CA LEU A 85 -1.08 0.12 -4.35
C LEU A 85 0.33 -0.35 -4.01
N ASP A 86 1.30 0.56 -3.99
CA ASP A 86 2.58 0.34 -3.30
C ASP A 86 2.38 0.74 -1.83
N TYR A 87 2.25 -0.25 -0.96
CA TYR A 87 1.70 -0.05 0.38
C TYR A 87 2.49 -0.87 1.43
N PRO A 88 3.02 -0.25 2.49
CA PRO A 88 3.95 -0.91 3.41
C PRO A 88 3.29 -1.92 4.37
N PHE A 89 1.99 -1.80 4.66
CA PHE A 89 1.40 -2.45 5.84
C PHE A 89 0.70 -3.79 5.58
N ALA A 90 0.64 -4.27 4.34
CA ALA A 90 -0.11 -5.49 3.99
C ALA A 90 -1.52 -5.50 4.63
N TYR A 91 -1.91 -6.57 5.33
CA TYR A 91 -3.22 -6.71 5.98
C TYR A 91 -3.31 -6.05 7.36
N LYS A 92 -2.21 -5.43 7.84
CA LYS A 92 -2.09 -5.08 9.25
C LYS A 92 -2.86 -3.82 9.65
N ASN A 93 -3.36 -3.06 8.67
CA ASN A 93 -4.32 -1.99 8.89
C ASN A 93 -5.71 -2.46 8.47
N ALA A 94 -6.66 -2.47 9.40
CA ALA A 94 -8.00 -3.00 9.22
C ALA A 94 -8.79 -2.24 8.15
N LYS A 95 -8.66 -0.91 8.11
CA LYS A 95 -9.37 -0.06 7.13
C LYS A 95 -8.90 -0.36 5.70
N MET A 96 -7.59 -0.47 5.48
CA MET A 96 -7.05 -0.81 4.15
C MET A 96 -7.38 -2.25 3.73
N SER A 97 -7.35 -3.19 4.67
CA SER A 97 -7.72 -4.59 4.44
C SER A 97 -9.16 -4.76 3.96
N ALA A 98 -10.08 -3.90 4.42
CA ALA A 98 -11.48 -3.93 3.97
C ALA A 98 -11.67 -3.52 2.51
N ILE A 99 -10.70 -2.82 1.91
CA ILE A 99 -10.80 -2.24 0.56
C ILE A 99 -9.97 -3.05 -0.45
N ALA A 100 -8.84 -3.63 -0.03
CA ALA A 100 -7.97 -4.40 -0.91
C ALA A 100 -8.58 -5.78 -1.28
N ASN A 101 -8.79 -6.02 -2.58
CA ASN A 101 -9.33 -7.30 -3.08
C ASN A 101 -8.27 -8.40 -3.16
N MET A 102 -7.00 -8.04 -3.42
CA MET A 102 -5.88 -8.97 -3.48
C MET A 102 -4.64 -8.29 -2.91
N GLN A 103 -3.89 -8.96 -2.04
CA GLN A 103 -2.60 -8.46 -1.59
C GLN A 103 -1.51 -9.51 -1.80
N GLN A 104 -0.41 -9.10 -2.45
CA GLN A 104 0.77 -9.94 -2.63
C GLN A 104 1.87 -9.45 -1.69
N ARG A 105 2.25 -10.30 -0.74
CA ARG A 105 3.37 -10.02 0.17
C ARG A 105 4.69 -10.42 -0.48
N LEU A 106 5.57 -9.45 -0.71
CA LEU A 106 6.96 -9.69 -1.05
C LEU A 106 7.77 -9.79 0.24
N LEU A 107 8.13 -11.02 0.58
CA LEU A 107 9.09 -11.31 1.63
C LEU A 107 10.50 -11.12 1.06
N ILE A 108 11.09 -9.95 1.32
CA ILE A 108 12.54 -9.80 1.30
C ILE A 108 12.95 -9.53 2.75
N GLN A 109 13.80 -10.38 3.32
CA GLN A 109 14.32 -10.19 4.67
C GLN A 109 15.24 -8.95 4.69
N ILE A 110 14.87 -7.89 5.44
CA ILE A 110 15.87 -6.91 5.88
C ILE A 110 16.65 -7.52 7.05
N SER A 111 17.57 -8.42 6.76
CA SER A 111 18.61 -8.86 7.70
C SER A 111 19.84 -7.94 7.68
N LYS A 112 19.70 -6.67 7.24
CA LYS A 112 20.84 -5.72 7.10
C LYS A 112 20.61 -4.29 7.62
N LEU A 113 19.81 -4.11 8.67
CA LEU A 113 19.89 -2.90 9.52
C LEU A 113 20.79 -3.10 10.76
N LYS A 114 21.70 -4.10 10.69
CA LYS A 114 22.83 -4.29 11.64
C LYS A 114 24.21 -3.93 11.04
N ILE A 115 24.27 -3.28 9.87
CA ILE A 115 25.55 -2.93 9.21
C ILE A 115 25.82 -1.41 9.18
N LEU A 116 25.03 -0.60 9.91
CA LEU A 116 25.34 0.83 10.09
C LEU A 116 25.49 1.28 11.55
N SER A 117 25.55 0.35 12.50
CA SER A 117 26.20 0.61 13.80
C SER A 117 27.62 0.08 13.73
N ARG A 118 28.52 0.87 13.13
CA ARG A 118 29.92 0.84 13.53
C ARG A 118 30.07 1.62 14.82
#